data_AF-A0A5C8CIL6-F1
#
_entry.id   AF-A0A5C8CIL6-F1
#
_cell.length_a   1.000
_cell.length_b   1.000
_cell.length_c   1.000
_cell.angle_alpha   90.00
_cell.angle_beta   90.00
_cell.angle_gamma   90.00
#
_symmetry.space_group_name_H-M   'P 1'
#
loop_
_entity.id
_entity.type
_entity.pdbx_description
1 polymer ?
#
loop_
_entity_poly.entity_id
_entity_poly.type
_entity_poly.pdbx_seq_one_letter_code
_entity_poly.pdbx_strand_id
1 'polypeptide(L)'
;ARPWHIGTLYHRDDRLPHLLRDKLRLEGDLVVGDNEPYAVSDTTDYTIPVHGERRGLMHTGIEIRQDLIGDQSGQHQWAERLARILREIEEELHARKLMPA
;
A
#
# COMPACT_ATOMS: atom_id res chain seq x y z
N ALA A 1 0.04 18.58 -10.17
CA ALA A 1 -0.34 17.29 -9.56
C ALA A 1 0.41 17.14 -8.23
N ARG A 2 -0.09 16.30 -7.30
CA ARG A 2 0.62 16.01 -6.03
C ARG A 2 1.95 15.27 -6.32
N PRO A 3 2.99 15.40 -5.47
CA PRO A 3 4.32 14.88 -5.80
C PRO A 3 4.41 13.35 -5.78
N TRP A 4 3.66 12.68 -4.91
CA TRP A 4 3.73 11.23 -4.75
C TRP A 4 3.09 10.48 -5.91
N HIS A 5 3.80 9.49 -6.45
CA HIS A 5 3.32 8.56 -7.46
C HIS A 5 2.36 7.52 -6.87
N ILE A 6 2.67 7.07 -5.66
CA ILE A 6 1.88 6.11 -4.89
C ILE A 6 2.02 6.40 -3.39
N GLY A 7 0.98 6.15 -2.61
CA GLY A 7 0.98 6.24 -1.15
C GLY A 7 0.45 4.97 -0.48
N THR A 8 1.01 4.64 0.68
CA THR A 8 0.49 3.61 1.58
C THR A 8 -0.24 4.26 2.74
N LEU A 9 -1.48 3.84 2.99
CA LEU A 9 -2.37 4.45 3.98
C LEU A 9 -2.68 3.49 5.12
N TYR A 10 -2.62 3.98 6.35
CA TYR A 10 -2.90 3.23 7.58
C TYR A 10 -3.17 4.17 8.74
N HIS A 11 -3.80 3.67 9.80
CA HIS A 11 -3.98 4.43 11.03
C HIS A 11 -3.08 3.91 12.16
N ARG A 12 -3.27 2.67 12.60
CA ARG A 12 -2.58 2.08 13.77
C ARG A 12 -1.70 0.89 13.41
N ASP A 13 -2.14 0.01 12.51
CA ASP A 13 -1.35 -1.14 12.06
C ASP A 13 -0.49 -0.74 10.88
N ASP A 14 0.82 -0.63 11.11
CA ASP A 14 1.79 -0.15 10.14
C ASP A 14 2.62 -1.26 9.49
N ARG A 15 2.37 -2.54 9.84
CA ARG A 15 3.19 -3.68 9.43
C ARG A 15 3.25 -3.86 7.91
N LEU A 16 2.10 -4.01 7.26
CA LEU A 16 2.01 -4.13 5.80
C LEU A 16 2.29 -2.83 5.04
N PRO A 17 1.77 -1.64 5.44
CA PRO A 17 2.04 -0.41 4.70
C PRO A 17 3.54 -0.07 4.73
N HIS A 18 4.27 -0.30 5.83
CA HIS A 18 5.71 -0.05 5.85
C HIS A 18 6.48 -1.03 4.97
N LEU A 19 6.13 -2.33 4.98
CA LEU A 19 6.73 -3.30 4.06
C LEU A 19 6.49 -2.90 2.59
N LEU A 20 5.27 -2.53 2.24
CA LEU A 20 4.90 -2.10 0.89
C LEU A 20 5.62 -0.81 0.50
N ARG A 21 5.64 0.20 1.37
CA ARG A 21 6.33 1.48 1.18
C ARG A 21 7.82 1.25 0.89
N ASP A 22 8.47 0.38 1.66
CA ASP A 22 9.90 0.15 1.55
C ASP A 22 10.23 -0.60 0.25
N LYS A 23 9.44 -1.59 -0.15
CA LYS A 23 9.59 -2.26 -1.46
C LYS A 23 9.34 -1.31 -2.62
N LEU A 24 8.32 -0.45 -2.55
CA LEU A 24 8.04 0.56 -3.58
C LEU A 24 9.18 1.57 -3.71
N ARG A 25 9.81 1.97 -2.61
CA ARG A 25 10.99 2.87 -2.62
C ARG A 25 12.20 2.23 -3.30
N LEU A 26 12.34 0.91 -3.26
CA LEU A 26 13.44 0.19 -3.90
C LEU A 26 13.34 0.16 -5.43
N GLU A 27 12.18 0.45 -6.03
CA GLU A 27 12.03 0.59 -7.49
C GLU A 27 12.87 1.77 -8.03
N GLY A 28 13.19 2.77 -7.18
CA GLY A 28 14.11 3.86 -7.48
C GLY A 28 13.55 4.98 -8.36
N ASP A 29 12.45 4.74 -9.09
CA ASP A 29 11.76 5.71 -9.96
C ASP A 29 10.50 6.34 -9.31
N LEU A 30 10.16 5.94 -8.08
CA LEU A 30 8.93 6.35 -7.39
C LEU A 30 9.15 7.38 -6.29
N VAL A 31 8.30 8.40 -6.26
CA VAL A 31 8.06 9.23 -5.07
C VAL A 31 6.95 8.56 -4.26
N VAL A 32 7.30 7.92 -3.14
CA VAL A 32 6.37 7.11 -2.33
C VAL A 32 5.93 7.86 -1.08
N GLY A 33 4.62 8.05 -0.94
CA GLY A 33 3.95 8.68 0.20
C GLY A 33 3.75 7.71 1.37
N ASP A 34 3.85 8.23 2.60
CA ASP A 34 3.59 7.51 3.85
C ASP A 34 2.47 8.25 4.58
N ASN A 35 1.24 7.70 4.54
CA ASN A 35 0.02 8.45 4.88
C ASN A 35 -0.10 9.77 4.11
N GLU A 36 0.28 9.72 2.84
CA GLU A 36 0.15 10.82 1.89
C GLU A 36 -0.62 10.31 0.67
N PRO A 37 -1.51 11.13 0.09
CA PRO A 37 -1.78 12.53 0.42
C PRO A 37 -2.86 12.71 1.51
N TYR A 38 -3.25 11.63 2.16
CA TYR A 38 -4.27 11.60 3.20
C TYR A 38 -3.77 10.77 4.38
N ALA A 39 -4.00 11.26 5.59
CA ALA A 39 -3.81 10.47 6.80
C ALA A 39 -5.13 9.80 7.18
N VAL A 40 -5.08 8.52 7.52
CA VAL A 40 -6.26 7.75 7.92
C VAL A 40 -6.62 8.06 9.36
N SER A 41 -7.90 8.28 9.64
CA SER A 41 -8.39 8.42 11.02
C SER A 41 -9.79 7.85 11.19
N ASP A 42 -10.18 7.56 12.44
CA ASP A 42 -11.53 7.07 12.75
C ASP A 42 -12.65 8.07 12.40
N THR A 43 -12.33 9.36 12.21
CA THR A 43 -13.31 10.40 11.91
C THR A 43 -13.46 10.66 10.40
N THR A 44 -12.44 10.34 9.62
CA THR A 44 -12.38 10.61 8.17
C THR A 44 -12.52 9.36 7.32
N ASP A 45 -12.24 8.18 7.89
CA ASP A 45 -12.11 6.93 7.16
C ASP A 45 -12.97 5.83 7.77
N TYR A 46 -13.39 4.89 6.92
CA TYR A 46 -14.27 3.79 7.33
C TYR A 46 -13.65 2.42 7.10
N THR A 47 -13.19 2.15 5.88
CA THR A 47 -12.75 0.80 5.48
C THR A 47 -11.59 0.29 6.33
N ILE A 48 -10.55 1.10 6.52
CA ILE A 48 -9.37 0.72 7.31
C ILE A 48 -9.75 0.50 8.80
N PRO A 49 -10.36 1.47 9.50
CA PRO A 49 -10.74 1.25 10.90
C PRO A 49 -11.71 0.09 11.11
N VAL A 50 -12.74 -0.05 10.26
CA VAL A 50 -13.83 -1.01 10.50
C VAL A 50 -13.53 -2.42 9.98
N HIS A 51 -12.94 -2.53 8.79
CA HIS A 51 -12.74 -3.82 8.14
C HIS A 51 -11.31 -4.35 8.28
N GLY A 52 -10.31 -3.49 8.51
CA GLY A 52 -8.94 -3.90 8.85
C GLY A 52 -8.74 -4.02 10.36
N GLU A 53 -8.64 -2.87 11.04
CA GLU A 53 -8.17 -2.77 12.43
C GLU A 53 -9.07 -3.45 13.44
N ARG A 54 -10.38 -3.16 13.42
CA ARG A 54 -11.34 -3.78 14.37
C ARG A 54 -11.43 -5.30 14.24
N ARG A 55 -10.93 -5.86 13.14
CA ARG A 55 -10.90 -7.31 12.89
C ARG A 55 -9.52 -7.91 13.13
N GLY A 56 -8.52 -7.11 13.51
CA GLY A 56 -7.14 -7.55 13.70
C GLY A 56 -6.47 -8.04 12.41
N LEU A 57 -6.97 -7.61 11.23
CA LEU A 57 -6.42 -8.02 9.94
C LEU A 57 -5.29 -7.08 9.55
N MET A 58 -4.19 -7.65 9.07
CA MET A 58 -3.12 -6.88 8.43
C MET A 58 -3.67 -6.25 7.14
N HIS A 59 -3.43 -4.96 6.93
CA HIS A 59 -4.05 -4.19 5.86
C HIS A 59 -3.18 -3.00 5.43
N THR A 60 -3.47 -2.45 4.25
CA THR A 60 -2.95 -1.16 3.77
C THR A 60 -3.96 -0.58 2.80
N GLY A 61 -4.19 0.73 2.84
CA GLY A 61 -4.74 1.45 1.70
C GLY A 61 -3.63 1.72 0.68
N ILE A 62 -3.97 1.73 -0.60
CA ILE A 62 -3.06 2.11 -1.69
C ILE A 62 -3.71 3.26 -2.44
N GLU A 63 -2.96 4.35 -2.60
CA GLU A 63 -3.37 5.47 -3.45
C GLU A 63 -2.40 5.64 -4.60
N ILE A 64 -2.89 5.64 -5.84
CA ILE A 64 -2.08 5.81 -7.06
C ILE A 64 -2.45 7.13 -7.71
N ARG A 65 -1.46 7.94 -8.06
CA ARG A 65 -1.72 9.23 -8.70
C ARG A 65 -2.44 9.04 -10.04
N GLN A 66 -3.59 9.68 -10.20
CA GLN A 66 -4.52 9.45 -11.32
C GLN A 66 -3.88 9.55 -12.71
N ASP A 67 -2.95 10.47 -12.94
CA ASP A 67 -2.27 10.64 -14.23
C ASP A 67 -1.46 9.40 -14.64
N LEU A 68 -1.03 8.59 -13.68
CA LEU A 68 -0.24 7.37 -13.93
C LEU A 68 -1.10 6.16 -14.32
N ILE A 69 -2.44 6.28 -14.22
CA ILE A 69 -3.41 5.23 -14.54
C ILE A 69 -4.53 5.75 -15.45
N GLY A 70 -4.27 6.82 -16.19
CA GLY A 70 -5.22 7.46 -17.10
C GLY A 70 -5.54 6.63 -18.35
N ASP A 71 -4.71 5.64 -18.67
CA ASP A 71 -4.91 4.71 -19.78
C ASP A 71 -4.60 3.25 -19.38
N GLN A 72 -4.89 2.33 -20.30
CA GLN A 72 -4.70 0.89 -20.09
C GLN A 72 -3.24 0.51 -19.87
N SER A 73 -2.30 1.23 -20.48
CA SER A 73 -0.87 0.95 -20.35
C SER A 73 -0.39 1.26 -18.93
N GLY A 74 -0.73 2.44 -18.40
CA GLY A 74 -0.41 2.83 -17.03
C GLY A 74 -1.06 1.91 -16.00
N GLN A 75 -2.32 1.54 -16.21
CA GLN A 75 -3.03 0.57 -15.35
C GLN A 75 -2.35 -0.80 -15.33
N HIS A 76 -1.94 -1.31 -16.50
CA HIS A 76 -1.25 -2.59 -16.60
C HIS A 76 0.11 -2.56 -15.89
N GLN A 77 0.91 -1.52 -16.14
CA GLN A 77 2.21 -1.34 -15.49
C GLN A 77 2.10 -1.31 -13.96
N TRP A 78 1.11 -0.59 -13.41
CA TRP A 78 0.87 -0.56 -11.97
C TRP A 78 0.37 -1.88 -11.42
N ALA A 79 -0.51 -2.57 -12.15
CA ALA A 79 -1.02 -3.88 -11.74
C ALA A 79 0.11 -4.92 -11.67
N GLU A 80 0.97 -4.99 -12.69
CA GLU A 80 2.13 -5.90 -12.72
C GLU A 80 3.12 -5.58 -11.60
N ARG A 81 3.44 -4.29 -11.41
CA ARG A 81 4.35 -3.83 -10.35
C ARG A 81 3.83 -4.22 -8.96
N LEU A 82 2.57 -3.89 -8.66
CA LEU A 82 1.96 -4.21 -7.36
C LEU A 82 1.81 -5.72 -7.14
N ALA A 83 1.42 -6.48 -8.17
CA ALA A 83 1.30 -7.94 -8.08
C ALA A 83 2.64 -8.60 -7.76
N ARG A 84 3.74 -8.13 -8.36
CA ARG A 84 5.09 -8.62 -8.06
C ARG A 84 5.49 -8.28 -6.62
N ILE A 85 5.38 -7.01 -6.23
CA ILE A 85 5.79 -6.55 -4.89
C ILE A 85 4.97 -7.23 -3.79
N LEU A 86 3.66 -7.38 -3.96
CA LEU A 86 2.80 -8.05 -2.97
C LEU A 86 3.16 -9.53 -2.81
N ARG A 87 3.60 -10.20 -3.87
CA ARG A 87 4.08 -11.60 -3.80
C ARG A 87 5.39 -11.70 -3.03
N GLU A 88 6.34 -10.78 -3.28
CA GLU A 88 7.59 -10.71 -2.51
C GLU A 88 7.32 -10.45 -1.01
N ILE A 89 6.32 -9.62 -0.69
CA ILE A 89 5.89 -9.36 0.69
C ILE A 89 5.24 -10.59 1.32
N GLU A 90 4.36 -11.29 0.59
CA GLU A 90 3.73 -12.52 1.04
C GLU A 90 4.79 -13.58 1.42
N GLU A 91 5.77 -13.81 0.55
CA GLU A 91 6.90 -14.71 0.81
C GLU A 91 7.67 -14.31 2.07
N GLU A 92 7.92 -13.01 2.24
CA GLU A 92 8.62 -12.46 3.42
C GLU A 92 7.80 -12.63 4.71
N LEU A 93 6.48 -12.43 4.66
CA LEU A 93 5.58 -12.62 5.80
C LEU A 93 5.48 -14.09 6.22
N HIS A 94 5.45 -15.02 5.26
CA HIS A 94 5.51 -16.46 5.53
C HIS A 94 6.86 -16.85 6.16
N ALA A 95 7.98 -16.35 5.63
CA ALA A 95 9.30 -16.60 6.19
C ALA A 95 9.42 -16.10 7.64
N ARG A 96 8.75 -14.99 7.96
CA ARG A 96 8.66 -14.41 9.32
C ARG A 96 7.61 -15.07 10.22
N LYS A 97 6.83 -16.04 9.72
CA LYS A 97 5.70 -16.68 10.43
C LYS A 97 4.64 -15.67 10.91
N LEU A 98 4.43 -14.60 10.13
CA LEU A 98 3.44 -13.56 10.39
C LEU A 98 2.13 -13.76 9.60
N MET A 99 2.09 -14.76 8.73
CA MET A 99 0.89 -15.25 8.07
C MET A 99 0.65 -16.73 8.41
N PRO A 100 -0.61 -17.19 8.47
CA PRO A 100 -0.92 -18.61 8.53
C PRO A 100 -0.29 -19.36 7.36
N ALA A 101 0.00 -20.65 7.56
CA ALA A 101 0.48 -21.54 6.49
C ALA A 101 -0.61 -21.83 5.44
#